data_AF-A0A848UK70-F1
#
_entry.id   AF-A0A848UK70-F1
#
_cell.length_a   1.000
_cell.length_b   1.000
_cell.length_c   1.000
_cell.angle_alpha   90.00
_cell.angle_beta   90.00
_cell.angle_gamma   90.00
#
_symmetry.space_group_name_H-M   'P 1'
#
loop_
_entity.id
_entity.type
_entity.pdbx_description
1 polymer ?
#
loop_
_entity_poly.entity_id
_entity_poly.type
_entity_poly.pdbx_seq_one_letter_code
_entity_poly.pdbx_strand_id
1 'polypeptide(L)'
;MIATSMTAMFALTYANTYRLGDVQWSETRFYMTFIMGAAMAVIMLGFMLGMYKNRVVNMAIVAGSVVVFSLALWLVRSQTTVQDQSY
;
A
#
# COMPACT_ATOMS: atom_id res chain seq x y z
N MET A 1 -8.02 11.42 1.17
CA MET A 1 -8.12 10.60 2.40
C MET A 1 -7.23 9.37 2.35
N ILE A 2 -7.42 8.44 1.40
CA ILE A 2 -6.63 7.17 1.36
C ILE A 2 -5.11 7.42 1.41
N ALA A 3 -4.57 8.26 0.53
CA ALA A 3 -3.14 8.57 0.51
C ALA A 3 -2.64 9.15 1.85
N THR A 4 -3.38 10.10 2.43
CA THR A 4 -3.07 10.68 3.75
C THR A 4 -3.05 9.62 4.85
N SER A 5 -4.05 8.73 4.87
CA SER A 5 -4.14 7.63 5.82
C SER A 5 -3.00 6.62 5.62
N MET A 6 -2.63 6.31 4.38
CA MET A 6 -1.48 5.46 4.07
C MET A 6 -0.18 6.04 4.63
N THR A 7 0.07 7.33 4.41
CA THR A 7 1.26 8.02 4.94
C THR A 7 1.29 7.98 6.46
N ALA A 8 0.17 8.28 7.12
CA ALA A 8 0.08 8.23 8.58
C ALA A 8 0.30 6.81 9.12
N MET A 9 -0.35 5.80 8.54
CA MET A 9 -0.19 4.40 8.96
C MET A 9 1.22 3.86 8.72
N PHE A 10 1.86 4.25 7.62
CA PHE A 10 3.26 3.90 7.37
C PHE A 10 4.18 4.48 8.45
N ALA A 11 4.01 5.77 8.79
CA ALA A 11 4.75 6.38 9.88
C ALA A 11 4.50 5.68 11.23
N LEU A 12 3.24 5.37 11.55
CA LEU A 12 2.86 4.63 12.76
C LEU A 12 3.43 3.21 12.81
N THR A 13 3.69 2.57 11.68
CA THR A 13 4.35 1.25 11.64
C THR A 13 5.72 1.30 12.30
N TYR A 14 6.46 2.42 12.17
CA TYR A 14 7.75 2.59 12.83
C TYR A 14 7.66 2.81 14.34
N ALA A 15 6.53 3.29 14.85
CA ALA A 15 6.30 3.41 16.29
C ALA A 15 6.23 2.05 17.00
N ASN A 16 6.09 0.95 16.27
CA ASN A 16 6.16 -0.42 16.82
C ASN A 16 7.62 -0.91 17.04
N THR A 17 8.64 -0.09 16.78
CA THR A 17 10.05 -0.47 16.94
C THR A 17 10.49 -0.31 18.39
N TYR A 18 11.03 -1.37 19.00
CA TYR A 18 11.35 -1.42 20.44
C TYR A 18 12.45 -0.42 20.86
N ARG A 19 13.48 -0.23 20.02
CA ARG A 19 14.53 0.77 20.23
C ARG A 19 14.54 1.74 19.07
N LEU A 20 14.69 3.03 19.36
CA LEU A 20 14.76 4.07 18.33
C LEU A 20 15.97 3.91 17.40
N GLY A 21 17.06 3.30 17.89
CA GLY A 21 18.24 2.99 17.07
C GLY A 21 18.01 1.93 15.99
N ASP A 22 16.95 1.12 16.10
CA ASP A 22 16.63 0.05 15.16
C ASP A 22 15.63 0.51 14.07
N VAL A 23 15.28 1.81 14.06
CA VAL A 23 14.39 2.42 13.06
C VAL A 23 15.17 2.58 11.77
N GLN A 24 15.08 1.56 10.92
CA GLN A 24 15.69 1.52 9.60
C GLN A 24 14.63 1.46 8.51
N TRP A 25 14.93 2.05 7.35
CA TRP A 25 14.08 1.93 6.19
C TRP A 25 13.82 0.47 5.83
N SER A 26 12.57 0.15 5.48
CA SER A 26 12.20 -1.18 5.03
C SER A 26 11.34 -1.08 3.79
N GLU A 27 11.91 -1.52 2.67
CA GLU A 27 11.23 -1.64 1.37
C GLU A 27 9.96 -2.49 1.51
N THR A 28 10.05 -3.59 2.26
CA THR A 28 8.90 -4.46 2.53
C THR A 28 7.76 -3.71 3.21
N ARG A 29 8.03 -2.94 4.28
CA ARG A 29 6.99 -2.12 4.94
C ARG A 29 6.40 -1.08 3.99
N PHE A 30 7.26 -0.46 3.19
CA PHE A 30 6.84 0.54 2.20
C PHE A 30 5.88 -0.08 1.18
N TYR A 31 6.25 -1.17 0.52
CA TYR A 31 5.39 -1.85 -0.45
C TYR A 31 4.12 -2.44 0.17
N MET A 32 4.18 -2.97 1.40
CA MET A 32 2.99 -3.43 2.13
C MET A 32 1.94 -2.31 2.29
N THR A 33 2.39 -1.08 2.46
CA THR A 33 1.51 0.10 2.58
C THR A 33 0.69 0.29 1.30
N PHE A 34 1.30 0.10 0.12
CA PHE A 34 0.60 0.17 -1.17
C PHE A 34 -0.39 -0.98 -1.37
N ILE A 35 -0.03 -2.20 -0.97
CA ILE A 35 -0.94 -3.37 -1.01
C ILE A 35 -2.20 -3.07 -0.20
N MET A 36 -2.04 -2.61 1.05
CA MET A 36 -3.16 -2.28 1.93
C MET A 36 -3.99 -1.10 1.40
N GLY A 37 -3.33 -0.03 0.93
CA GLY A 37 -4.00 1.15 0.38
C GLY A 37 -4.82 0.84 -0.88
N ALA A 38 -4.27 0.04 -1.79
CA ALA A 38 -4.97 -0.40 -3.00
C ALA A 38 -6.20 -1.26 -2.68
N ALA A 39 -6.07 -2.22 -1.75
CA ALA A 39 -7.20 -3.02 -1.30
C ALA A 39 -8.29 -2.15 -0.65
N MET A 40 -7.91 -1.21 0.21
CA MET A 40 -8.85 -0.30 0.87
C MET A 40 -9.61 0.56 -0.15
N ALA A 41 -8.95 1.05 -1.20
CA ALA A 41 -9.59 1.85 -2.25
C ALA A 41 -10.72 1.07 -2.96
N VAL A 42 -10.48 -0.20 -3.30
CA VAL A 42 -11.50 -1.06 -3.93
C VAL A 42 -12.65 -1.35 -2.96
N ILE A 43 -12.35 -1.69 -1.71
CA ILE A 43 -13.37 -2.01 -0.69
C ILE A 43 -14.27 -0.80 -0.44
N MET A 44 -13.69 0.39 -0.23
CA MET A 44 -14.45 1.61 0.02
C MET A 44 -15.35 1.97 -1.17
N LEU A 45 -14.82 1.86 -2.40
CA LEU A 45 -15.62 2.11 -3.59
C LEU A 45 -16.78 1.10 -3.68
N GLY A 46 -16.55 -0.17 -3.35
CA GLY A 46 -17.59 -1.21 -3.32
C GLY A 46 -18.79 -0.84 -2.44
N PHE A 47 -18.54 -0.30 -1.24
CA PHE A 47 -19.61 0.16 -0.34
C PHE A 47 -20.28 1.46 -0.81
N MET A 48 -19.63 2.25 -1.66
CA MET A 48 -20.10 3.57 -2.12
C MET A 48 -20.56 3.58 -3.58
N LEU A 49 -20.67 2.43 -4.23
CA LEU A 49 -21.02 2.31 -5.65
C LEU A 49 -22.34 3.01 -6.02
N GLY A 50 -23.33 3.01 -5.12
CA GLY A 50 -24.62 3.67 -5.33
C GLY A 50 -24.57 5.21 -5.27
N MET A 51 -23.53 5.78 -4.66
CA MET A 51 -23.36 7.22 -4.49
C MET A 51 -22.62 7.85 -5.68
N TYR A 52 -21.66 7.14 -6.27
CA TYR A 52 -20.83 7.64 -7.37
C TYR A 52 -21.37 7.22 -8.75
N LYS A 53 -22.09 8.13 -9.43
CA LYS A 53 -22.73 7.85 -10.73
C LYS A 53 -21.77 7.70 -11.91
N ASN A 54 -20.55 8.23 -11.83
CA ASN A 54 -19.60 8.18 -12.95
C ASN A 54 -18.90 6.81 -13.00
N ARG A 55 -19.42 5.92 -13.85
CA ARG A 55 -18.87 4.57 -14.03
C ARG A 55 -17.43 4.55 -14.56
N VAL A 56 -17.04 5.52 -15.39
CA VAL A 56 -15.68 5.58 -15.95
C VAL A 56 -14.66 5.84 -14.85
N VAL A 57 -14.95 6.79 -13.97
CA VAL A 57 -14.07 7.11 -12.82
C VAL A 57 -14.01 5.91 -11.86
N ASN A 58 -15.15 5.28 -11.57
CA ASN A 58 -15.17 4.11 -10.69
C ASN A 58 -14.32 2.96 -11.26
N MET A 59 -14.43 2.68 -12.57
CA MET A 59 -13.60 1.67 -13.23
C MET A 59 -12.12 2.04 -13.21
N ALA A 60 -11.78 3.31 -13.43
CA ALA A 60 -10.40 3.78 -13.38
C ALA A 60 -9.78 3.59 -11.97
N ILE A 61 -10.55 3.85 -10.91
CA ILE A 61 -10.11 3.62 -9.52
C ILE A 61 -9.84 2.12 -9.28
N VAL A 62 -10.74 1.24 -9.71
CA VAL A 62 -10.57 -0.21 -9.55
C VAL A 62 -9.35 -0.70 -10.34
N ALA A 63 -9.25 -0.34 -11.62
CA ALA A 63 -8.15 -0.75 -12.49
C ALA A 63 -6.80 -0.25 -11.95
N GLY A 64 -6.72 1.03 -11.55
CA GLY A 64 -5.52 1.59 -10.95
C GLY A 64 -5.13 0.88 -9.66
N SER A 65 -6.11 0.54 -8.82
CA SER A 65 -5.88 -0.21 -7.57
C SER A 65 -5.36 -1.62 -7.85
N VAL A 66 -5.92 -2.33 -8.83
CA VAL A 66 -5.44 -3.66 -9.23
C VAL A 66 -3.99 -3.59 -9.72
N VAL A 67 -3.65 -2.62 -10.56
CA VAL A 67 -2.28 -2.44 -11.07
C VAL A 67 -1.30 -2.17 -9.92
N VAL A 68 -1.62 -1.23 -9.04
CA VAL A 68 -0.77 -0.91 -7.87
C VAL A 68 -0.62 -2.13 -6.96
N PHE A 69 -1.71 -2.85 -6.69
CA PHE A 69 -1.69 -4.04 -5.86
C PHE A 69 -0.79 -5.13 -6.46
N SER A 70 -0.95 -5.44 -7.74
CA SER A 70 -0.15 -6.46 -8.43
C SER A 70 1.33 -6.11 -8.46
N LEU A 71 1.67 -4.85 -8.75
CA LEU A 71 3.07 -4.38 -8.76
C LEU A 71 3.69 -4.43 -7.36
N ALA A 72 2.98 -3.94 -6.34
CA ALA A 72 3.48 -3.96 -4.96
C ALA A 72 3.61 -5.39 -4.42
N LEU A 73 2.66 -6.28 -4.73
CA LEU A 73 2.72 -7.68 -4.36
C LEU A 73 3.90 -8.39 -5.02
N TRP A 74 4.13 -8.12 -6.30
CA TRP A 74 5.29 -8.64 -7.02
C TRP A 74 6.59 -8.17 -6.40
N LEU A 75 6.73 -6.87 -6.10
CA LEU A 75 7.92 -6.30 -5.43
C LEU A 75 8.21 -6.97 -4.08
N VAL A 76 7.21 -7.05 -3.20
CA VAL A 76 7.34 -7.71 -1.87
C VAL A 76 7.76 -9.18 -2.01
N ARG A 77 7.23 -9.89 -3.01
CA ARG A 77 7.52 -11.32 -3.21
C ARG A 77 8.85 -11.56 -3.90
N SER A 78 9.28 -10.66 -4.77
CA SER A 78 10.47 -10.82 -5.58
C SER A 78 11.76 -10.69 -4.78
N GLN A 79 11.76 -9.90 -3.69
CA GLN A 79 12.96 -9.54 -2.91
C GLN A 79 14.12 -8.99 -3.78
N THR A 80 13.89 -8.66 -5.06
CA THR A 80 14.96 -8.26 -6.01
C THR A 80 15.54 -6.90 -5.67
N THR A 81 14.75 -6.05 -5.01
CA THR A 81 15.18 -4.73 -4.51
C THR A 81 15.85 -4.79 -3.15
N VAL A 82 15.74 -5.91 -2.45
CA VAL A 82 16.45 -6.14 -1.18
C VAL A 82 17.82 -6.69 -1.54
N GLN A 83 18.81 -5.80 -1.64
CA GLN A 83 20.20 -6.19 -1.82
C GLN A 83 20.73 -6.77 -0.50
N ASP A 84 20.39 -8.02 -0.22
CA ASP A 84 21.09 -8.77 0.82
C ASP A 84 22.54 -9.00 0.35
N GLN A 85 23.49 -8.26 0.92
CA GLN A 85 24.80 -8.86 1.16
C GLN A 85 24.62 -9.81 2.34
N SER A 86 24.46 -11.10 2.04
CA SER A 86 24.55 -12.14 3.06
C SER A 86 25.93 -12.04 3.73
N TYR A 87 25.95 -11.81 5.04
CA TYR A 87 27.11 -12.06 5.90
C TYR A 87 26.91 -13.39 6.63
#